data_AF-A0A7C9U012-F1
#
_entry.id   AF-A0A7C9U012-F1
#
_cell.length_a   1.000
_cell.length_b   1.000
_cell.length_c   1.000
_cell.angle_alpha   90.00
_cell.angle_beta   90.00
_cell.angle_gamma   90.00
#
_symmetry.space_group_name_H-M   'P 1'
#
loop_
_entity.id
_entity.type
_entity.pdbx_description
1 polymer ?
#
loop_
_entity_poly.entity_id
_entity_poly.type
_entity_poly.pdbx_seq_one_letter_code
_entity_poly.pdbx_strand_id
1 'polypeptide(L)' 'MVREKYYQLIRFLEEELAVSASSIAFAERICSSLTPRHRVSDSTSLPMVLWQYGLVTIEQLDRIFDWLETA' A
#
# COMPACT_ATOMS: atom_id res chain seq x y z
N MET A 1 8.44 15.78 0.13
CA MET A 1 7.84 15.07 -1.01
C MET A 1 7.65 13.58 -0.74
N VAL A 2 7.25 13.16 0.48
CA VAL A 2 6.93 11.74 0.79
C VAL A 2 5.44 11.43 0.55
N ARG A 3 4.57 12.42 0.73
CA ARG A 3 3.12 12.25 0.54
C ARG A 3 2.74 12.01 -0.92
N GLU A 4 3.52 12.52 -1.86
CA GLU A 4 3.23 12.40 -3.30
C GLU A 4 3.36 10.96 -3.80
N LYS A 5 4.44 10.26 -3.44
CA LYS A 5 4.62 8.83 -3.75
C LYS A 5 3.51 7.97 -3.15
N TYR A 6 3.05 8.33 -1.95
CA TYR A 6 1.93 7.65 -1.31
C TYR A 6 0.62 7.82 -2.07
N TYR A 7 0.25 9.05 -2.46
CA TYR A 7 -0.95 9.28 -3.29
C TYR A 7 -0.87 8.59 -4.64
N GLN A 8 0.31 8.54 -5.25
CA GLN A 8 0.54 7.83 -6.51
C GLN A 8 0.40 6.31 -6.34
N LEU A 9 0.88 5.74 -5.23
CA LEU A 9 0.69 4.34 -4.89
C LEU A 9 -0.81 4.01 -4.76
N ILE A 10 -1.57 4.82 -4.04
CA ILE A 10 -3.01 4.60 -3.86
C ILE A 10 -3.74 4.62 -5.20
N ARG A 11 -3.41 5.58 -6.07
CA ARG A 11 -3.96 5.62 -7.43
C ARG A 11 -3.58 4.39 -8.25
N PHE A 12 -2.34 3.92 -8.17
CA PHE A 12 -1.91 2.69 -8.83
C PHE A 12 -2.70 1.47 -8.31
N LEU A 13 -2.90 1.36 -7.00
CA LEU A 13 -3.69 0.28 -6.40
C LEU A 13 -5.16 0.31 -6.87
N GLU A 14 -5.77 1.48 -6.99
CA GLU A 14 -7.15 1.61 -7.46
C GLU A 14 -7.29 1.41 -8.98
N GLU A 15 -6.41 1.99 -9.79
CA GLU A 15 -6.53 1.98 -11.25
C GLU A 15 -5.90 0.73 -11.89
N GLU A 16 -4.70 0.33 -11.47
CA GLU A 16 -3.94 -0.78 -12.08
C GLU A 16 -4.21 -2.14 -11.43
N LEU A 17 -4.44 -2.17 -10.12
CA LEU A 17 -4.75 -3.41 -9.39
C LEU A 17 -6.24 -3.64 -9.18
N ALA A 18 -7.09 -2.65 -9.48
CA ALA A 18 -8.53 -2.67 -9.18
C ALA A 18 -8.84 -2.96 -7.69
N VAL A 19 -7.95 -2.57 -6.78
CA VAL A 19 -8.19 -2.70 -5.34
C VAL A 19 -9.26 -1.69 -4.95
N SER A 20 -10.32 -2.16 -4.30
CA SER A 20 -11.36 -1.26 -3.80
C SER A 20 -10.79 -0.30 -2.75
N ALA A 21 -11.21 0.98 -2.81
CA ALA A 21 -10.88 1.99 -1.80
C ALA A 21 -11.11 1.53 -0.36
N SER A 22 -12.13 0.70 -0.13
CA SER A 22 -12.42 0.08 1.17
C SER A 22 -11.30 -0.82 1.68
N SER A 23 -10.68 -1.63 0.81
CA SER A 23 -9.55 -2.50 1.14
C SER A 23 -8.29 -1.68 1.46
N ILE A 24 -8.07 -0.59 0.72
CA ILE A 24 -6.98 0.35 0.97
C ILE A 24 -7.16 1.04 2.33
N ALA A 25 -8.35 1.58 2.59
CA ALA A 25 -8.69 2.21 3.86
C ALA A 25 -8.59 1.25 5.05
N PHE A 26 -8.90 -0.03 4.84
CA PHE A 26 -8.70 -1.07 5.84
C PHE A 26 -7.21 -1.30 6.11
N ALA A 27 -6.39 -1.48 5.07
CA ALA A 27 -4.94 -1.67 5.21
C ALA A 27 -4.26 -0.46 5.90
N GLU A 28 -4.66 0.76 5.55
CA GLU A 28 -4.23 2.01 6.20
C GLU A 28 -4.50 2.01 7.69
N ARG A 29 -5.72 1.65 8.08
CA ARG A 29 -6.15 1.62 9.47
C ARG A 29 -5.40 0.56 10.28
N ILE A 30 -5.13 -0.59 9.68
CA ILE A 30 -4.30 -1.64 10.29
C ILE A 30 -2.86 -1.13 10.47
N CYS A 31 -2.26 -0.53 9.44
CA CYS A 31 -0.90 0.02 9.50
C CYS A 31 -0.76 1.11 10.56
N SER A 32 -1.75 2.01 10.67
CA SER A 32 -1.81 3.03 11.72
C SER A 32 -2.01 2.46 13.13
N SER A 33 -2.63 1.27 13.25
CA SER A 33 -2.89 0.62 14.54
C SER A 33 -1.73 -0.23 15.04
N LEU A 34 -0.93 -0.79 14.13
CA LEU A 34 0.20 -1.67 14.47
C LEU A 34 1.43 -0.89 14.95
N THR A 35 1.56 0.39 14.59
CA THR A 35 2.70 1.22 14.97
C THR A 35 2.24 2.51 15.66
N PRO A 36 2.05 2.52 17.00
CA PRO A 36 1.69 3.73 17.74
C PRO A 36 2.78 4.82 17.75
N ARG A 37 3.96 4.54 17.17
CA ARG A 37 5.03 5.51 16.95
C ARG A 37 5.03 5.97 15.50
N HIS A 38 4.21 6.98 15.26
CA HIS A 38 4.23 7.83 14.07
C HIS A 38 5.66 8.30 13.75
N ARG A 39 6.40 7.54 12.93
CA ARG A 39 7.45 8.11 12.09
C ARG A 39 7.86 7.13 11.00
N VAL A 40 7.81 7.66 9.79
CA VAL A 40 8.46 7.15 8.56
C VAL A 40 7.62 6.06 7.90
N SER A 41 6.71 6.42 7.00
CA SER A 41 7.02 6.57 5.57
C SER A 41 7.39 5.28 4.86
N ASP A 42 7.24 4.12 5.50
CA ASP A 42 7.47 2.85 4.84
C ASP A 42 6.25 2.51 3.98
N SER A 43 6.18 3.13 2.79
CA SER A 43 5.26 2.78 1.69
C SER A 43 5.26 1.27 1.39
N THR A 44 6.27 0.56 1.88
CA THR A 44 6.48 -0.89 1.88
C THR A 44 5.54 -1.66 2.81
N SER A 45 5.03 -1.05 3.88
CA SER A 45 4.19 -1.75 4.87
C SER A 45 2.76 -1.98 4.37
N LEU A 46 2.21 -1.02 3.63
CA LEU A 46 0.88 -1.12 3.04
C LEU A 46 0.72 -2.32 2.08
N PRO A 47 1.61 -2.55 1.08
CA PRO A 47 1.56 -3.73 0.22
C PRO A 47 1.63 -5.05 1.01
N MET A 48 2.47 -5.11 2.04
CA MET A 48 2.56 -6.31 2.89
C MET A 48 1.27 -6.60 3.64
N VAL A 49 0.62 -5.58 4.19
CA VAL A 49 -0.70 -5.73 4.83
C VAL A 49 -1.74 -6.19 3.80
N LEU A 50 -1.80 -5.56 2.63
CA LEU A 50 -2.73 -5.97 1.56
C LEU A 50 -2.56 -7.46 1.20
N TRP A 51 -1.33 -7.96 1.09
CA TRP A 51 -1.07 -9.36 0.80
C TRP A 51 -1.41 -10.29 1.98
N GLN A 52 -1.08 -9.91 3.20
CA GLN A 52 -1.39 -10.71 4.40
C GLN A 52 -2.90 -10.92 4.60
N TYR A 53 -3.72 -9.97 4.17
CA TYR A 53 -5.18 -10.07 4.21
C TYR A 53 -5.79 -10.68 2.94
N GLY A 54 -4.98 -11.08 1.95
CA GLY A 54 -5.45 -11.64 0.69
C GLY A 54 -6.18 -10.62 -0.20
N LEU A 55 -5.94 -9.32 0.03
CA LEU A 55 -6.51 -8.22 -0.75
C LEU A 55 -5.77 -8.02 -2.07
N VAL A 56 -4.52 -8.49 -2.14
CA VAL A 56 -3.71 -8.55 -3.37
C VAL A 56 -3.03 -9.91 -3.48
N THR A 57 -2.80 -10.37 -4.72
CA THR A 57 -2.02 -11.59 -4.97
C THR A 57 -0.52 -11.32 -4.89
N ILE A 58 0.29 -12.38 -4.83
CA ILE A 58 1.76 -12.24 -4.85
C ILE A 58 2.26 -11.57 -6.13
N GLU A 59 1.60 -11.78 -7.28
CA GLU A 59 1.94 -11.12 -8.55
C GLU A 59 1.66 -9.62 -8.49
N GLN A 60 0.52 -9.24 -7.90
CA GLN A 60 0.18 -7.84 -7.72
C GLN A 60 1.07 -7.17 -6.66
N LEU A 61 1.45 -7.91 -5.62
CA LEU A 61 2.45 -7.48 -4.64
C LEU A 61 3.76 -7.15 -5.33
N ASP A 62 4.27 -8.05 -6.17
CA ASP A 62 5.51 -7.87 -6.92
C ASP A 62 5.48 -6.58 -7.78
N ARG A 63 4.38 -6.36 -8.52
CA ARG A 63 4.16 -5.12 -9.30
C ARG A 63 4.15 -3.86 -8.43
N ILE A 64 3.58 -3.92 -7.23
CA ILE A 64 3.59 -2.79 -6.30
C ILE A 64 5.02 -2.48 -5.84
N PHE A 65 5.81 -3.50 -5.53
CA PHE A 65 7.21 -3.32 -5.11
C PHE A 65 8.08 -2.79 -6.25
N ASP A 66 7.95 -3.34 -7.45
CA ASP A 66 8.63 -2.84 -8.66
C ASP A 66 8.29 -1.37 -8.94
N TRP A 67 7.01 -1.00 -8.79
CA TRP A 67 6.56 0.38 -8.92
C TRP A 67 7.15 1.29 -7.82
N LEU A 68 7.23 0.82 -6.58
CA LEU A 68 7.83 1.57 -5.46
C LEU A 68 9.34 1.82 -5.63
N GLU A 69 10.05 0.90 -6.29
CA GLU A 69 11.48 1.04 -6.60
C GLU A 69 11.74 1.99 -7.78
N THR A 70 10.80 2.09 -8.73
CA THR A 70 10.94 2.89 -9.95
C THR A 70 10.37 4.31 -9.85
N ALA A 71 9.44 4.58 -8.91
CA ALA A 71 8.83 5.89 -8.66
C ALA A 71 9.70 6.85 -7.83
#